data_AF-A0A6I7MME1-F1
#
_entry.id   AF-A0A6I7MME1-F1
#
_cell.length_a   1.000
_cell.length_b   1.000
_cell.length_c   1.000
_cell.angle_alpha   90.00
_cell.angle_beta   90.00
_cell.angle_gamma   90.00
#
_symmetry.space_group_name_H-M   'P 1'
#
loop_
_entity.id
_entity.type
_entity.pdbx_description
1 polymer ?
#
loop_
_entity_poly.entity_id
_entity_poly.type
_entity_poly.pdbx_seq_one_letter_code
_entity_poly.pdbx_strand_id
1 'polypeptide(L)'
;MNVTFENLINVWDAQIPNLLVELVNHAVFATDKAGFQAVVTKLSETTDFDKFFAYGYGRQHFWLKQRLASDPSKYMDERLLIVDFCRYNPKNEDDEGNIE
;
A
#
# COMPACT_ATOMS: atom_id res chain seq x y z
N MET A 1 3.94 -9.86 1.93
CA MET A 1 3.19 -9.27 0.80
C MET A 1 4.20 -8.74 -0.21
N ASN A 2 3.80 -8.38 -1.43
CA ASN A 2 4.71 -7.70 -2.37
C ASN A 2 4.36 -6.21 -2.44
N VAL A 3 5.33 -5.32 -2.26
CA VAL A 3 5.11 -3.87 -2.25
C VAL A 3 5.74 -3.28 -3.49
N THR A 4 4.94 -2.58 -4.30
CA THR A 4 5.41 -1.91 -5.51
C THR A 4 5.08 -0.43 -5.41
N PHE A 5 6.11 0.41 -5.43
CA PHE A 5 5.95 1.86 -5.61
C PHE A 5 5.67 2.14 -7.09
N GLU A 6 4.59 2.86 -7.36
CA GLU A 6 4.13 3.15 -8.71
C GLU A 6 4.32 4.62 -9.10
N ASN A 7 4.56 5.50 -8.13
CA ASN A 7 4.77 6.91 -8.38
C ASN A 7 5.69 7.57 -7.34
N LEU A 8 6.08 8.82 -7.63
CA LEU A 8 6.88 9.69 -6.77
C LEU A 8 6.08 10.13 -5.53
N ILE A 9 6.80 10.36 -4.43
CA ILE A 9 6.25 10.83 -3.16
C ILE A 9 6.45 12.35 -3.08
N ASN A 10 5.39 13.12 -2.81
CA ASN A 10 5.52 14.54 -2.50
C ASN A 10 5.67 14.74 -0.98
N VAL A 11 6.84 15.21 -0.53
CA VAL A 11 7.18 15.36 0.89
C VAL A 11 6.92 16.79 1.35
N TRP A 12 5.65 17.19 1.41
CA TRP A 12 5.23 18.52 1.86
C TRP A 12 5.08 18.64 3.39
N ASP A 13 5.10 17.50 4.10
CA ASP A 13 5.12 17.41 5.55
C ASP A 13 6.17 16.37 5.97
N ALA A 14 6.94 16.67 7.02
CA ALA A 14 8.03 15.84 7.49
C ALA A 14 7.58 14.46 8.03
N GLN A 15 6.29 14.29 8.35
CA GLN A 15 5.74 13.01 8.81
C GLN A 15 5.53 12.00 7.68
N ILE A 16 5.34 12.46 6.44
CA ILE A 16 4.99 11.62 5.28
C ILE A 16 5.97 10.45 5.08
N PRO A 17 7.30 10.66 5.05
CA PRO A 17 8.23 9.56 4.81
C PRO A 17 8.22 8.53 5.94
N ASN A 18 8.08 8.97 7.19
CA ASN A 18 8.08 8.08 8.35
C ASN A 18 6.86 7.15 8.33
N LEU A 19 5.66 7.70 8.09
CA LEU A 19 4.42 6.94 8.01
C LEU A 19 4.43 5.95 6.85
N LEU A 20 5.01 6.34 5.71
CA LEU A 20 5.15 5.47 4.55
C LEU A 20 6.11 4.31 4.83
N VAL A 21 7.27 4.58 5.45
CA VAL A 21 8.23 3.54 5.84
C VAL A 21 7.61 2.57 6.85
N GLU A 22 6.85 3.07 7.83
CA GLU A 22 6.16 2.24 8.82
C GLU A 22 5.14 1.31 8.17
N LEU A 23 4.31 1.83 7.25
CA LEU A 23 3.37 1.02 6.46
C LEU A 23 4.10 -0.06 5.66
N VAL A 24 5.17 0.29 4.95
CA VAL A 24 5.93 -0.64 4.10
C VAL A 24 6.58 -1.72 4.95
N ASN A 25 7.21 -1.35 6.07
CA ASN A 25 7.78 -2.30 7.02
C ASN A 25 6.73 -3.31 7.46
N HIS A 26 5.54 -2.86 7.84
CA HIS A 26 4.48 -3.77 8.22
C HIS A 26 3.96 -4.61 7.05
N ALA A 27 3.87 -4.09 5.84
CA ALA A 27 3.49 -4.85 4.65
C ALA A 27 4.47 -6.00 4.35
N VAL A 28 5.77 -5.76 4.48
CA VAL A 28 6.79 -6.79 4.23
C VAL A 28 6.84 -7.83 5.36
N PHE A 29 6.56 -7.42 6.61
CA PHE A 29 6.50 -8.34 7.76
C PHE A 29 5.19 -9.12 7.87
N ALA A 30 4.08 -8.62 7.31
CA ALA A 30 2.78 -9.26 7.42
C ALA A 30 2.74 -10.65 6.76
N THR A 31 2.21 -11.62 7.50
CA THR A 31 2.03 -13.01 7.08
C THR A 31 0.76 -13.23 6.27
N ASP A 32 -0.28 -12.44 6.53
CA ASP A 32 -1.60 -12.55 5.92
C ASP A 32 -2.31 -11.19 5.82
N LYS A 33 -3.40 -11.17 5.03
CA LYS A 33 -4.22 -9.98 4.77
C LYS A 33 -4.78 -9.36 6.05
N ALA A 34 -5.27 -10.19 6.97
CA ALA A 34 -5.96 -9.70 8.16
C ALA A 34 -4.99 -8.97 9.11
N GLY A 35 -3.80 -9.51 9.32
CA GLY A 35 -2.75 -8.87 10.10
C GLY A 35 -2.33 -7.52 9.52
N PHE A 36 -2.16 -7.43 8.19
CA PHE A 36 -1.86 -6.15 7.54
C PHE A 36 -3.01 -5.15 7.68
N GLN A 37 -4.26 -5.57 7.51
CA GLN A 37 -5.43 -4.70 7.68
C GLN A 37 -5.53 -4.15 9.11
N ALA A 38 -5.24 -4.97 10.12
CA ALA A 38 -5.21 -4.54 11.51
C ALA A 38 -4.15 -3.45 11.74
N VAL A 39 -2.97 -3.58 11.13
CA VAL A 39 -1.93 -2.55 11.19
C VAL A 39 -2.37 -1.25 10.53
N VAL A 40 -2.91 -1.29 9.31
CA VAL A 40 -3.36 -0.07 8.62
C VAL A 40 -4.43 0.65 9.44
N THR A 41 -5.36 -0.12 10.03
CA THR A 41 -6.36 0.42 10.96
C THR A 41 -5.68 1.10 12.14
N LYS A 42 -4.67 0.46 12.74
CA LYS A 42 -3.93 1.05 13.86
C LYS A 42 -3.21 2.34 13.47
N LEU A 43 -2.56 2.38 12.31
CA LEU A 43 -1.91 3.58 11.78
C LEU A 43 -2.90 4.74 11.61
N SER A 44 -4.07 4.47 11.02
CA SER A 44 -5.16 5.45 10.89
C SER A 44 -5.66 5.96 12.25
N GLU A 45 -5.78 5.08 13.26
CA GLU A 45 -6.27 5.46 14.59
C GLU A 45 -5.25 6.25 15.43
N THR A 46 -3.95 5.96 15.29
CA THR A 46 -2.92 6.49 16.21
C THR A 46 -2.00 7.55 15.60
N THR A 47 -2.14 7.83 14.31
CA THR A 47 -1.27 8.79 13.61
C THR A 47 -2.09 9.64 12.64
N ASP A 48 -1.43 10.64 12.05
CA ASP A 48 -2.00 11.47 10.98
C ASP A 48 -2.06 10.73 9.61
N PHE A 49 -2.06 9.39 9.56
CA PHE A 49 -2.00 8.62 8.31
C PHE A 49 -3.06 9.05 7.29
N ASP A 50 -4.31 9.23 7.75
CA ASP A 50 -5.45 9.58 6.91
C ASP A 50 -5.44 11.04 6.42
N LYS A 51 -4.64 11.91 7.08
CA LYS A 51 -4.40 13.28 6.63
C LYS A 51 -3.55 13.29 5.37
N PHE A 52 -2.61 12.35 5.25
CA PHE A 52 -1.63 12.32 4.16
C PHE A 52 -1.98 11.35 3.05
N PHE A 53 -2.73 10.29 3.36
CA PHE A 53 -3.00 9.22 2.41
C PHE A 53 -4.49 8.88 2.33
N ALA A 54 -4.89 8.43 1.15
CA ALA A 54 -6.17 7.78 0.89
C ALA A 54 -5.87 6.34 0.45
N TYR A 55 -6.66 5.39 0.91
CA TYR A 55 -6.40 3.97 0.62
C TYR A 55 -7.68 3.15 0.55
N GLY A 56 -7.52 1.93 0.07
CA GLY A 56 -8.59 0.94 0.05
C GLY A 56 -8.08 -0.45 -0.27
N TYR A 57 -9.02 -1.39 -0.27
CA TYR A 57 -8.75 -2.80 -0.46
C TYR A 57 -9.48 -3.32 -1.69
N GLY A 58 -8.71 -3.87 -2.62
CA GLY A 58 -9.22 -4.77 -3.64
C GLY A 58 -9.36 -6.20 -3.10
N ARG A 59 -9.75 -7.13 -3.98
CA ARG A 59 -9.85 -8.56 -3.63
C ARG A 59 -8.50 -9.11 -3.15
N GLN A 60 -7.43 -8.82 -3.88
CA GLN A 60 -6.09 -9.39 -3.69
C GLN A 60 -5.00 -8.35 -3.37
N HIS A 61 -5.34 -7.06 -3.29
CA HIS A 61 -4.36 -6.02 -3.04
C HIS A 61 -4.90 -4.89 -2.16
N PHE A 62 -3.99 -4.12 -1.58
CA PHE A 62 -4.22 -2.80 -0.99
C PHE A 62 -3.62 -1.75 -1.91
N TRP A 63 -4.31 -0.62 -2.08
CA TRP A 63 -3.79 0.53 -2.83
C TRP A 63 -3.67 1.74 -1.93
N LEU A 64 -2.64 2.56 -2.16
CA LEU A 64 -2.39 3.81 -1.45
C LEU A 64 -2.25 4.95 -2.47
N LYS A 65 -2.91 6.07 -2.19
CA LYS A 65 -2.79 7.34 -2.91
C LYS A 65 -2.38 8.43 -1.95
N GLN A 66 -1.63 9.40 -2.43
CA GLN A 66 -1.25 10.56 -1.63
C GLN A 66 -2.31 11.66 -1.73
N ARG A 67 -2.67 12.26 -0.60
CA ARG A 67 -3.55 13.44 -0.55
C ARG A 67 -2.81 14.70 -1.03
N LEU A 68 -3.56 15.63 -1.60
CA LEU A 68 -2.98 16.87 -2.11
C LEU A 68 -2.62 17.80 -0.95
N ALA A 69 -1.44 18.41 -1.01
CA ALA A 69 -1.00 19.40 -0.02
C ALA A 69 -1.94 20.62 0.05
N SER A 70 -2.52 21.00 -1.08
CA SER A 70 -3.43 22.14 -1.21
C SER A 70 -4.87 21.84 -0.76
N ASP A 71 -5.29 20.58 -0.79
CA ASP A 71 -6.64 20.15 -0.46
C ASP A 71 -6.63 18.70 0.04
N PRO A 72 -6.57 18.50 1.38
CA PRO A 72 -6.54 17.18 1.98
C PRO A 72 -7.79 16.34 1.70
N SER A 73 -8.91 16.93 1.24
CA SER A 73 -10.10 16.14 0.87
C SER A 73 -9.89 15.37 -0.44
N LYS A 74 -8.94 15.82 -1.27
CA LYS A 74 -8.58 15.24 -2.56
C LYS A 74 -7.26 14.47 -2.49
N TYR A 75 -7.04 13.61 -3.48
CA TYR A 75 -5.82 12.83 -3.63
C TYR A 75 -5.38 12.79 -5.08
N MET A 76 -4.12 12.45 -5.30
CA MET A 76 -3.54 12.30 -6.63
C MET A 76 -4.29 11.23 -7.44
N ASP A 77 -4.48 11.46 -8.73
CA ASP A 77 -5.15 10.49 -9.61
C ASP A 77 -4.39 9.17 -9.66
N GLU A 78 -3.07 9.24 -9.63
CA GLU A 78 -2.19 8.07 -9.63
C GLU A 78 -2.03 7.43 -8.25
N ARG A 79 -1.82 6.11 -8.25
CA ARG A 79 -1.44 5.37 -7.04
C ARG A 79 0.00 5.69 -6.66
N LEU A 80 0.24 5.82 -5.36
CA LEU A 80 1.59 5.94 -4.83
C LEU A 80 2.25 4.56 -4.73
N LEU A 81 1.54 3.60 -4.13
CA LEU A 81 1.98 2.22 -4.06
C LEU A 81 0.79 1.25 -4.04
N ILE A 82 1.11 0.00 -4.34
CA ILE A 82 0.23 -1.15 -4.21
C ILE A 82 0.91 -2.22 -3.36
N VAL A 83 0.11 -2.94 -2.57
CA VAL A 83 0.54 -4.10 -1.79
C VAL A 83 -0.28 -5.31 -2.22
N ASP A 84 0.35 -6.26 -2.90
CA ASP A 84 -0.26 -7.52 -3.28
C ASP A 84 -0.20 -8.52 -2.13
N PHE A 85 -1.37 -9.09 -1.78
CA PHE A 85 -1.49 -10.07 -0.70
C PHE A 85 -0.98 -11.45 -1.11
N CYS A 86 -1.12 -11.79 -2.40
CA CYS A 86 -0.52 -12.98 -2.95
C CYS A 86 1.00 -12.75 -3.04
N ARG A 87 1.79 -13.55 -2.32
CA ARG A 87 3.22 -13.63 -2.61
C ARG A 87 3.37 -14.13 -4.04
N TYR A 88 4.11 -13.41 -4.87
CA TYR A 88 4.59 -13.94 -6.14
C TYR A 88 5.18 -15.34 -5.89
N ASN A 89 4.57 -16.36 -6.50
CA ASN A 89 5.07 -17.72 -6.48
C ASN A 89 5.72 -17.99 -7.84
N PRO A 90 7.06 -17.96 -7.95
CA PRO A 90 7.74 -18.23 -9.22
C PRO A 90 7.44 -19.63 -9.78
N LYS A 91 6.88 -20.56 -8.99
CA LYS A 91 6.45 -21.88 -9.48
C LYS A 91 5.18 -21.87 -10.33
N ASN A 92 4.54 -20.72 -10.52
CA ASN A 92 3.34 -20.59 -11.34
C ASN A 92 3.65 -20.19 -12.79
N GLU A 93 4.91 -19.92 -13.15
CA GLU A 93 5.33 -19.71 -14.55
C GLU A 93 5.46 -21.04 -15.32
N ASP A 94 5.58 -22.17 -14.61
CA ASP A 94 5.77 -23.49 -15.22
C ASP A 94 4.45 -24.16 -15.66
N ASP A 95 3.29 -23.58 -15.31
CA ASP A 95 1.95 -24.13 -15.59
C ASP A 95 1.27 -23.54 -16.85
N GLU A 96 1.93 -22.66 -17.62
CA GLU A 96 1.50 -22.31 -18.98
C GLU A 96 1.96 -23.36 -20.03
N GLY A 97 2.07 -24.62 -19.60
CA GLY A 97 2.30 -25.77 -20.45
C GLY A 97 1.00 -26.32 -21.03
N ASN A 98 0.83 -26.15 -22.35
CA ASN A 98 -0.05 -26.90 -23.24
C ASN A 98 -1.56 -26.75 -23.02
N ILE A 99 -2.14 -25.81 -23.77
CA ILE A 99 -3.51 -25.98 -24.27
C ILE A 99 -3.35 -26.71 -25.61
N GLU A 100 -3.61 -28.02 -25.63
CA GLU A 100 -3.95 -28.76 -26.86
C GLU A 100 -5.24 -28.20 -27.49
#